data_AF-A0A542XCS1-F1
#
_entry.id   AF-A0A542XCS1-F1
#
_cell.length_a   1.000
_cell.length_b   1.000
_cell.length_c   1.000
_cell.angle_alpha   90.00
_cell.angle_beta   90.00
_cell.angle_gamma   90.00
#
_symmetry.space_group_name_H-M   'P 1'
#
loop_
_entity.id
_entity.type
_entity.pdbx_description
1 polymer ?
#
loop_
_entity_poly.entity_id
_entity_poly.type
_entity_poly.pdbx_seq_one_letter_code
_entity_poly.pdbx_strand_id
1 'polypeptide(L)' 'MRTTVDLPPAVHRRAVELARERGVSLSSVVSELTVRGLGQLHEPLHIRTDERSGFPVVSLGQRVTSADVADVLDDE' A
#
# COMPACT_ATOMS: atom_id res chain seq x y z
N MET A 1 -6.99 7.37 -16.64
CA MET A 1 -6.14 7.22 -17.84
C MET A 1 -5.81 5.75 -18.04
N ARG A 2 -5.73 5.25 -19.28
CA ARG A 2 -5.34 3.85 -19.56
C ARG A 2 -3.87 3.82 -19.97
N THR A 3 -3.08 3.04 -19.26
CA THR A 3 -1.64 2.91 -19.48
C THR A 3 -1.29 1.43 -19.66
N THR A 4 -0.43 1.13 -20.62
CA THR A 4 0.13 -0.22 -20.79
C THR A 4 1.53 -0.22 -20.19
N VAL A 5 1.82 -1.19 -19.34
CA VAL A 5 3.13 -1.36 -18.68
C VAL A 5 3.57 -2.80 -18.79
N ASP A 6 4.86 -3.01 -18.99
CA ASP A 6 5.44 -4.35 -18.94
C ASP A 6 5.75 -4.72 -17.49
N LEU A 7 5.29 -5.90 -17.07
CA LEU A 7 5.56 -6.44 -15.74
C LEU A 7 6.56 -7.59 -15.84
N PRO A 8 7.60 -7.64 -14.97
CA PRO A 8 8.42 -8.83 -14.85
C PRO A 8 7.56 -10.08 -14.60
N PRO A 9 7.89 -11.25 -15.17
CA PRO A 9 7.01 -12.43 -15.10
C PRO A 9 6.63 -12.85 -13.67
N ALA A 10 7.56 -12.72 -12.72
CA ALA A 10 7.32 -13.00 -11.31
C ALA A 10 6.31 -12.02 -10.68
N VAL A 11 6.40 -10.73 -11.01
CA VAL A 11 5.50 -9.68 -10.52
C VAL A 11 4.10 -9.89 -11.10
N HIS A 12 3.99 -10.16 -12.40
CA HIS A 12 2.72 -10.47 -13.04
C HIS A 12 2.03 -11.68 -12.37
N ARG A 13 2.78 -12.77 -12.13
CA ARG A 13 2.25 -13.96 -11.45
C ARG A 13 1.71 -13.62 -10.06
N ARG A 14 2.48 -12.89 -9.25
CA ARG A 14 2.07 -12.52 -7.90
C ARG A 14 0.85 -11.60 -7.89
N ALA A 15 0.76 -10.66 -8.84
CA ALA A 15 -0.40 -9.78 -8.97
C ALA A 15 -1.67 -10.55 -9.37
N VAL A 16 -1.55 -11.57 -10.24
CA VAL A 16 -2.66 -12.45 -10.62
C VAL A 16 -3.15 -13.28 -9.45
N GLU A 17 -2.25 -13.86 -8.65
CA GLU A 17 -2.61 -14.58 -7.43
C GLU A 17 -3.36 -13.68 -6.46
N LEU A 18 -2.84 -12.49 -6.20
CA LEU A 18 -3.45 -11.53 -5.29
C LEU A 18 -4.83 -11.07 -5.77
N ALA A 19 -5.00 -10.85 -7.07
CA ALA A 19 -6.28 -10.50 -7.67
C ALA A 19 -7.33 -11.60 -7.47
N ARG A 20 -6.93 -12.87 -7.63
CA ARG A 20 -7.79 -14.04 -7.37
C ARG A 20 -8.15 -14.18 -5.89
N GLU A 21 -7.17 -14.07 -5.00
CA GLU A 21 -7.37 -14.12 -3.55
C GLU A 21 -8.38 -13.06 -3.07
N ARG A 22 -8.34 -11.86 -3.68
CA ARG A 22 -9.22 -10.73 -3.33
C ARG A 22 -10.53 -10.67 -4.12
N GLY A 23 -10.71 -11.49 -5.15
CA GLY A 23 -11.89 -11.45 -6.02
C GLY A 23 -12.03 -10.17 -6.84
N VAL A 24 -10.92 -9.50 -7.18
CA VAL A 24 -10.91 -8.24 -7.95
C VAL A 24 -10.13 -8.38 -9.26
N SER A 25 -10.20 -7.36 -10.12
CA SER A 25 -9.46 -7.37 -11.39
C SER A 25 -7.95 -7.17 -11.19
N LEU A 26 -7.14 -7.72 -12.10
CA LEU A 26 -5.68 -7.49 -12.11
C LEU A 26 -5.35 -5.99 -12.21
N SER A 27 -6.08 -5.25 -13.04
CA SER A 27 -5.90 -3.79 -13.17
C SER A 27 -6.19 -3.04 -11.87
N SER A 28 -7.16 -3.49 -11.07
CA SER A 28 -7.46 -2.90 -9.75
C SER A 28 -6.27 -3.10 -8.81
N VAL A 29 -5.74 -4.32 -8.73
CA VAL A 29 -4.57 -4.64 -7.91
C VAL A 29 -3.35 -3.82 -8.32
N VAL A 30 -3.03 -3.78 -9.62
CA VAL A 30 -1.87 -3.02 -10.12
C VAL A 30 -2.03 -1.53 -9.83
N SER A 31 -3.23 -0.97 -9.99
CA SER A 31 -3.49 0.45 -9.70
C SER A 31 -3.33 0.76 -8.21
N GLU A 32 -3.92 -0.06 -7.33
CA GLU A 32 -3.80 0.09 -5.87
C GLU A 32 -2.34 0.01 -5.41
N LEU A 33 -1.59 -0.99 -5.89
CA LEU A 33 -0.18 -1.16 -5.55
C LEU A 33 0.69 -0.02 -6.09
N THR A 34 0.35 0.53 -7.25
CA THR A 34 1.06 1.68 -7.83
C THR A 34 0.82 2.94 -7.00
N VAL A 35 -0.41 3.22 -6.58
CA VAL A 35 -0.72 4.35 -5.69
C VAL A 35 0.04 4.22 -4.37
N ARG A 36 0.01 3.03 -3.75
CA ARG A 36 0.74 2.75 -2.50
C ARG A 36 2.25 2.89 -2.68
N GLY A 37 2.79 2.29 -3.74
CA GLY A 37 4.22 2.36 -4.05
C GLY A 37 4.69 3.79 -4.26
N LEU A 38 3.98 4.57 -5.08
CA LEU A 38 4.28 5.98 -5.32
C LEU A 38 4.16 6.83 -4.05
N GLY A 39 3.18 6.55 -3.18
CA GLY A 39 3.07 7.21 -1.88
C GLY A 39 4.24 6.91 -0.94
N GLN A 40 4.80 5.70 -1.01
CA GLN A 40 5.95 5.26 -0.22
C GLN A 40 7.31 5.70 -0.79
N LEU A 41 7.39 6.15 -2.05
CA LEU A 41 8.67 6.53 -2.67
C LEU A 41 9.37 7.71 -1.97
N HIS A 42 8.68 8.43 -1.08
CA HIS A 42 9.29 9.50 -0.30
C HIS A 42 10.07 8.99 0.92
N GLU A 43 9.86 7.75 1.39
CA GLU A 43 10.63 7.18 2.49
C GLU A 43 10.56 5.63 2.55
N PRO A 44 11.71 4.93 2.60
CA PRO A 44 11.72 3.50 2.81
C PRO A 44 11.01 3.12 4.13
N LEU A 45 10.10 2.14 4.06
CA LEU A 45 9.34 1.66 5.21
C LEU A 45 10.28 0.89 6.15
N HIS A 46 10.74 1.55 7.22
CA HIS A 46 11.59 0.95 8.23
C HIS A 46 10.75 0.45 9.41
N ILE A 47 10.72 -0.87 9.60
CA ILE A 47 10.21 -1.47 10.84
C ILE A 47 11.33 -1.44 11.87
N ARG A 48 11.11 -0.75 12.99
CA ARG A 48 12.03 -0.74 14.14
C ARG A 48 11.28 -1.19 15.38
N THR A 49 11.97 -1.65 16.41
CA THR A 49 11.35 -1.89 17.72
C THR A 49 11.47 -0.62 18.53
N ASP A 50 10.34 -0.12 19.04
CA ASP A 50 10.32 1.07 19.91
C ASP A 50 10.92 0.73 21.28
N GLU A 51 11.90 1.52 21.71
CA GLU A 51 12.66 1.24 22.94
C GLU A 51 11.82 1.41 24.22
N ARG A 52 10.74 2.21 24.15
CA ARG A 52 9.88 2.49 25.31
C ARG A 52 8.81 1.43 25.50
N SER A 53 8.16 1.01 24.42
CA SER A 53 7.02 0.09 24.45
C SER A 53 7.40 -1.35 24.10
N GLY A 54 8.54 -1.58 23.44
CA GLY A 54 8.96 -2.89 22.96
C GLY A 54 8.20 -3.39 21.72
N PHE A 55 7.29 -2.59 21.15
CA PHE A 55 6.49 -2.98 20.00
C PHE A 55 7.16 -2.63 18.66
N PRO A 56 6.87 -3.37 17.58
CA PRO A 56 7.24 -2.96 16.23
C PRO A 56 6.57 -1.64 15.87
N VAL A 57 7.35 -0.67 15.43
CA VAL A 57 6.91 0.64 14.94
C VAL A 57 7.30 0.82 13.48
N VAL A 58 6.43 1.52 12.77
CA VAL A 58 6.57 1.86 11.34
C VAL A 58 6.41 3.37 11.19
N SER A 59 7.39 4.01 10.56
CA SER A 59 7.32 5.44 10.22
C SER A 59 6.69 5.62 8.83
N LEU A 60 5.63 6.42 8.76
CA LEU A 60 4.89 6.69 7.52
C LEU A 60 5.40 7.93 6.76
N GLY A 61 6.37 8.66 7.31
CA GLY A 61 6.92 9.89 6.73
C GLY A 61 5.97 11.08 6.66
N GLN A 62 4.74 10.91 7.12
CA GLN A 62 3.71 11.94 7.14
C GLN A 62 2.97 11.89 8.48
N ARG A 63 2.44 13.04 8.89
CA ARG A 63 1.63 13.15 10.11
C ARG A 63 0.20 12.74 9.80
N VAL A 64 -0.33 11.78 10.55
CA VAL A 64 -1.74 11.39 10.54
C VAL A 64 -2.44 12.10 11.70
N THR A 65 -3.56 12.77 11.43
CA THR A 65 -4.39 13.49 12.40
C THR A 65 -5.69 12.75 12.68
N SER A 66 -6.39 13.15 13.75
CA SER A 66 -7.71 12.58 14.06
C SER A 66 -8.75 12.87 12.96
N ALA A 67 -8.58 13.97 12.21
CA ALA A 67 -9.47 14.29 11.08
C ALA A 67 -9.25 13.29 9.93
N ASP A 68 -8.00 13.00 9.59
CA ASP A 68 -7.66 12.00 8.55
C ASP A 68 -8.23 10.61 8.88
N VAL A 69 -8.36 10.29 10.17
CA VAL A 69 -8.98 9.02 10.63
C VAL A 69 -10.50 9.08 10.55
N ALA A 70 -11.11 10.20 10.93
CA ALA A 70 -12.56 10.37 10.88
C ALA A 70 -13.10 10.34 9.44
N ASP A 71 -12.43 11.04 8.51
CA ASP A 71 -12.83 11.10 7.10
C ASP A 71 -12.91 9.69 6.47
N VAL A 72 -12.04 8.76 6.87
CA VAL A 72 -12.04 7.38 6.36
C VAL A 72 -13.14 6.52 6.98
N LEU A 73 -13.53 6.79 8.23
CA LEU A 73 -14.56 6.03 8.95
C LEU A 73 -15.99 6.46 8.60
N ASP A 74 -16.17 7.72 8.19
CA ASP A 74 -17.48 8.27 7.82
C ASP A 74 -17.91 7.89 6.38
N ASP A 75 -17.01 7.30 5.58
CA ASP A 75 -17.28 6.76 4.24
C ASP A 75 -17.77 5.28 4.25
N GLU A 76 -18.06 4.69 5.42
CA GLU A 76 -18.72 3.37 5.60
C GLU A 76 -20.24 3.43 5.85
#